data_AF-A0A2S6N723-F1
#
_entry.id   AF-A0A2S6N723-F1
#
_cell.length_a   1.000
_cell.length_b   1.000
_cell.length_c   1.000
_cell.angle_alpha   90.00
_cell.angle_beta   90.00
_cell.angle_gamma   90.00
#
_symmetry.space_group_name_H-M   'P 1'
#
loop_
_entity.id
_entity.type
_entity.pdbx_description
1 polymer ?
#
loop_
_entity_poly.entity_id
_entity_poly.type
_entity_poly.pdbx_seq_one_letter_code
_entity_poly.pdbx_strand_id
1 'polypeptide(L)' 'MIRNVEASVLNTLRTRATARGLSLEAELREVLTRAAGHPRADLAEEFAAVRAATPNKPHRPAEDLVRESRDER' A
#
# COMPACT_ATOMS: atom_id res chain seq x y z
N MET A 1 -21.07 13.23 9.08
CA MET A 1 -21.80 13.23 7.79
C MET A 1 -21.10 14.19 6.85
N ILE A 2 -20.51 13.70 5.76
CA ILE A 2 -19.88 14.54 4.72
C ILE A 2 -21.02 15.15 3.89
N ARG A 3 -21.04 16.48 3.74
CA ARG A 3 -22.06 17.22 2.98
C ARG A 3 -21.42 17.79 1.71
N ASN A 4 -22.25 18.18 0.75
CA ASN A 4 -21.83 18.82 -0.52
C ASN A 4 -20.86 17.97 -1.35
N VAL A 5 -21.07 16.65 -1.40
CA VAL A 5 -20.37 15.78 -2.34
C VAL A 5 -21.07 15.87 -3.69
N GLU A 6 -20.29 16.04 -4.76
CA GLU A 6 -20.83 16.09 -6.11
C GLU A 6 -21.62 14.80 -6.45
N ALA A 7 -22.79 14.95 -7.06
CA ALA A 7 -23.67 13.82 -7.35
C ALA A 7 -23.03 12.80 -8.30
N SER A 8 -22.17 13.26 -9.22
CA SER A 8 -21.39 12.41 -10.14
C SER A 8 -20.43 11.47 -9.39
N VAL A 9 -19.77 11.97 -8.34
CA VAL A 9 -18.88 11.21 -7.47
C VAL A 9 -19.65 10.15 -6.68
N LEU A 10 -20.80 10.53 -6.10
CA LEU A 10 -21.68 9.59 -5.40
C LEU A 10 -22.17 8.46 -6.29
N ASN A 11 -22.55 8.77 -7.54
CA ASN A 11 -23.00 7.75 -8.50
C ASN A 11 -21.87 6.80 -8.89
N THR A 12 -20.66 7.32 -9.14
CA THR A 12 -19.48 6.49 -9.43
C THR A 12 -19.18 5.53 -8.27
N LEU A 13 -19.18 6.03 -7.04
CA LEU A 13 -18.92 5.21 -5.85
C LEU A 13 -20.02 4.18 -5.61
N ARG A 14 -21.29 4.52 -5.88
CA ARG A 14 -22.41 3.57 -5.79
C ARG A 14 -22.25 2.43 -6.80
N THR A 15 -21.96 2.74 -8.07
CA THR A 15 -21.71 1.71 -9.09
C THR A 15 -20.54 0.81 -8.70
N ARG A 16 -19.46 1.40 -8.18
CA ARG A 16 -18.29 0.65 -7.71
C ARG A 16 -18.63 -0.27 -6.53
N ALA A 17 -19.40 0.22 -5.56
CA ALA A 17 -19.85 -0.55 -4.41
C ALA A 17 -20.72 -1.74 -4.84
N THR A 18 -21.69 -1.51 -5.75
CA THR A 18 -22.54 -2.57 -6.29
C THR A 18 -21.74 -3.64 -7.02
N ALA A 19 -20.76 -3.26 -7.84
CA ALA A 19 -19.90 -4.21 -8.54
C ALA A 19 -19.06 -5.09 -7.58
N ARG A 20 -18.79 -4.59 -6.37
CA ARG A 20 -18.04 -5.30 -5.32
C ARG A 20 -18.93 -6.02 -4.31
N GLY A 21 -20.26 -5.90 -4.42
CA GLY A 21 -21.20 -6.44 -3.43
C GLY A 21 -21.14 -5.75 -2.06
N LEU A 22 -20.69 -4.49 -2.01
CA LEU A 22 -20.54 -3.70 -0.78
C LEU A 22 -21.61 -2.61 -0.68
N SER A 23 -21.84 -2.12 0.53
CA SER A 23 -22.65 -0.91 0.73
C SER A 23 -21.86 0.34 0.31
N LEU A 24 -22.58 1.40 -0.08
CA LEU A 24 -21.96 2.69 -0.40
C LEU A 24 -21.11 3.22 0.76
N GLU A 25 -21.55 3.02 2.01
CA GLU A 25 -20.81 3.43 3.20
C GLU A 25 -19.51 2.64 3.36
N ALA A 26 -19.55 1.32 3.18
CA ALA A 26 -18.36 0.47 3.25
C ALA A 26 -17.33 0.88 2.19
N GLU A 27 -17.80 1.16 0.97
CA GLU A 27 -16.99 1.67 -0.13
C GLU A 27 -16.35 3.03 0.21
N LEU A 28 -17.14 3.95 0.77
CA LEU A 28 -16.67 5.27 1.19
C LEU A 28 -15.59 5.15 2.27
N ARG A 29 -15.83 4.27 3.26
CA ARG A 29 -14.91 4.02 4.38
C ARG A 29 -13.58 3.52 3.85
N GLU A 30 -13.59 2.55 2.94
CA GLU A 30 -12.36 2.00 2.37
C GLU A 30 -11.59 3.05 1.54
N VAL A 31 -12.29 3.85 0.74
CA VAL A 31 -11.66 4.95 -0.01
C VAL A 31 -11.00 5.94 0.92
N LEU A 32 -11.70 6.37 1.97
CA LEU A 32 -11.18 7.35 2.93
C LEU A 32 -10.00 6.77 3.72
N THR A 33 -10.09 5.51 4.16
CA THR A 33 -8.99 4.82 4.83
C THR A 33 -7.76 4.74 3.94
N ARG A 34 -7.93 4.38 2.66
CA ARG A 34 -6.81 4.30 1.71
C ARG A 34 -6.24 5.68 1.38
N ALA A 35 -7.10 6.67 1.17
CA ALA A 35 -6.71 8.03 0.80
C ALA A 35 -6.08 8.81 1.96
N ALA A 36 -6.46 8.49 3.21
CA ALA A 36 -5.79 9.00 4.39
C ALA A 36 -4.30 8.61 4.40
N GLY A 37 -3.93 7.53 3.71
CA GLY A 37 -2.58 7.00 3.69
C GLY A 37 -2.12 6.56 5.09
N HIS A 38 -0.92 6.01 5.18
CA HIS A 38 -0.22 5.98 6.44
C HIS A 38 0.31 7.40 6.72
N PRO A 39 0.12 7.97 7.93
CA PRO A 39 0.94 9.09 8.36
C PRO A 39 2.39 8.83 7.97
N ARG A 40 3.10 9.83 7.41
CA ARG A 40 4.53 9.66 7.09
C ARG A 40 5.36 9.17 8.29
N ALA A 41 4.87 9.43 9.51
CA ALA A 41 5.41 8.90 10.76
C ALA A 41 5.40 7.36 10.80
N ASP A 42 4.31 6.72 10.37
CA ASP A 42 4.15 5.25 10.42
C ASP A 42 5.11 4.55 9.44
N LEU A 43 5.43 5.17 8.30
CA LEU A 43 6.43 4.64 7.36
C LEU A 43 7.85 4.65 7.94
N ALA A 44 8.19 5.64 8.76
CA ALA A 44 9.51 5.70 9.38
C ALA A 44 9.71 4.57 10.40
N GLU A 45 8.67 4.26 11.17
CA GLU A 45 8.66 3.13 12.10
C GLU A 45 8.70 1.79 11.36
N GLU A 46 7.91 1.63 10.29
CA GLU A 46 7.94 0.43 9.45
C GLU A 46 9.33 0.20 8.84
N PHE A 47 9.96 1.24 8.29
CA PHE A 47 11.34 1.14 7.80
C PHE A 47 12.35 0.85 8.92
N ALA A 48 12.14 1.39 10.12
CA ALA A 48 12.99 1.08 11.27
C ALA A 48 12.85 -0.39 11.68
N ALA A 49 11.63 -0.94 11.70
CA ALA A 49 11.37 -2.34 11.99
C ALA A 49 12.02 -3.28 10.97
N VAL A 50 11.91 -2.99 9.66
CA VAL A 50 12.56 -3.77 8.60
C VAL A 50 14.08 -3.72 8.70
N ARG A 51 14.65 -2.54 8.99
CA ARG A 51 16.10 -2.39 9.22
C ARG A 51 16.55 -3.17 10.46
N ALA A 52 15.77 -3.15 11.54
CA ALA A 52 16.08 -3.90 12.76
C ALA A 52 15.98 -5.42 12.57
N ALA A 53 15.06 -5.88 11.73
CA ALA A 53 14.94 -7.30 11.36
C ALA A 53 16.08 -7.78 10.45
N THR A 54 16.81 -6.87 9.81
CA THR A 54 17.93 -7.20 8.93
C THR A 54 19.23 -7.22 9.74
N PRO A 55 19.95 -8.36 9.84
CA PRO A 55 21.22 -8.42 10.54
C PRO A 55 22.24 -7.45 9.95
N ASN A 56 22.82 -6.58 10.79
CA ASN A 56 23.89 -5.67 10.41
C ASN A 56 25.22 -6.43 10.30
N LYS A 57 25.35 -7.26 9.26
CA LYS A 57 26.55 -8.03 8.94
C LYS A 57 27.02 -7.68 7.53
N PRO A 58 28.31 -7.91 7.20
CA PRO A 58 28.77 -7.82 5.82
C PRO A 58 27.91 -8.71 4.93
N HIS A 59 27.32 -8.12 3.89
CA HIS A 59 26.56 -8.83 2.89
C HIS A 59 27.41 -8.99 1.63
N ARG A 60 27.26 -10.11 0.93
CA ARG A 60 27.85 -10.24 -0.40
C ARG A 60 27.16 -9.24 -1.34
N PRO A 61 27.91 -8.53 -2.20
CA PRO A 61 27.33 -7.69 -3.24
C PRO A 61 26.38 -8.53 -4.11
N ALA A 62 25.26 -7.93 -4.53
CA ALA A 62 24.31 -8.62 -5.39
C ALA A 62 24.93 -8.96 -6.76
N GLU A 63 25.90 -8.16 -7.18
CA GLU A 63 26.68 -8.30 -8.41
C GLU A 63 27.42 -9.63 -8.46
N ASP A 64 27.92 -10.10 -7.31
CA ASP A 64 28.65 -11.36 -7.21
C ASP A 64 27.69 -12.56 -7.32
N LEU A 65 26.50 -12.46 -6.71
CA LEU A 65 25.44 -13.47 -6.84
C LEU A 65 24.95 -13.61 -8.29
N VAL A 66 24.78 -12.48 -8.97
CA VAL A 66 24.33 -12.45 -10.36
C VAL A 66 25.39 -13.03 -11.30
N ARG A 67 26.68 -12.82 -11.01
CA ARG A 67 27.78 -13.41 -11.78
C ARG A 67 27.84 -14.93 -11.60
N GLU A 68 27.80 -15.41 -10.36
CA GLU A 68 27.74 -16.85 -10.02
C GLU A 68 26.60 -17.57 -10.76
N SER A 69 25.38 -17.01 -10.71
CA SER A 69 24.23 -17.58 -11.42
C SER A 69 24.35 -17.58 -12.95
N ARG A 70 25.14 -16.66 -13.53
CA ARG A 70 25.38 -16.61 -14.98
C ARG A 70 26.43 -17.63 -15.41
N ASP A 71 27.47 -17.80 -14.61
CA ASP A 71 28.58 -18.72 -14.89
C ASP A 71 28.15 -20.20 -14.72
N GLU A 72 27.06 -20.47 -13.99
CA GLU A 72 26.44 -21.79 -13.81
C GLU A 72 25.48 -22.23 -14.94
N ARG A 73 25.21 -21.38 -15.95
CA ARG A 73 24.31 -21.67 -17.08
C ARG A 73 25.05 -21.91 -18.39
#